data_AF-A0A815IBP5-F1
#
_entry.id   AF-A0A815IBP5-F1
#
_cell.length_a   1.000
_cell.length_b   1.000
_cell.length_c   1.000
_cell.angle_alpha   90.00
_cell.angle_beta   90.00
_cell.angle_gamma   90.00
#
_symmetry.space_group_name_H-M   'P 1'
#
loop_
_entity.id
_entity.type
_entity.pdbx_description
1 polymer ?
#
loop_
_entity_poly.entity_id
_entity_poly.type
_entity_poly.pdbx_seq_one_letter_code
_entity_poly.pdbx_strand_id
1 'polypeptide(L)'
;MRSFNTVNGRGFEALVQVLLDIGHSSTHQIKASDILSDSTTISRRVQSVAHDEKKKLIITLKNDINDVKLFGITCDYWKNSYTSDNYLTINIHYGKDGKIKRFMLKTMIFTASKTGENTWKAIYNTLESFGLHPNDSHIIFITDNASNLISALKSEAHIRCICHCINLAIQHTIENCTIINLLVQSSRELVTHFKRCELQNILPITLKHDCITRWNSIFEMMNSILLNFTQIESILNDRKEIFYLDNINQTLLIEICQILSIFKTGSELLSADDSPALHLVGASTFRRTTLRRVHFVAIISSHGHFVA
;
A
#
# COMPACT_ATOMS: atom_id res chain seq x y z
N MET A 1 -19.24 -0.29 17.13
CA MET A 1 -18.28 -1.32 17.55
C MET A 1 -16.87 -0.82 17.23
N ARG A 2 -15.88 -1.00 18.11
CA ARG A 2 -14.46 -0.61 17.87
C ARG A 2 -13.64 -1.87 17.63
N SER A 3 -12.54 -1.76 16.88
CA SER A 3 -11.61 -2.86 16.68
C SER A 3 -10.95 -3.26 18.01
N PHE A 4 -10.75 -4.55 18.24
CA PHE A 4 -9.99 -5.01 19.41
C PHE A 4 -8.55 -4.45 19.42
N ASN A 5 -7.99 -4.14 18.25
CA ASN A 5 -6.66 -3.54 18.17
C ASN A 5 -6.58 -2.11 18.72
N THR A 6 -7.71 -1.43 18.94
CA THR A 6 -7.71 -0.07 19.50
C THR A 6 -7.03 0.00 20.87
N VAL A 7 -7.14 -1.05 21.70
CA VAL A 7 -6.53 -1.06 23.05
C VAL A 7 -5.01 -1.21 23.02
N ASN A 8 -4.46 -1.77 21.93
CA ASN A 8 -3.01 -1.94 21.73
C ASN A 8 -2.35 -0.68 21.12
N GLY A 9 -3.11 0.39 20.90
CA GLY A 9 -2.59 1.60 20.29
C GLY A 9 -1.81 2.44 21.29
N ARG A 10 -0.56 2.81 20.96
CA ARG A 10 0.27 3.72 21.79
C ARG A 10 -0.44 5.02 22.19
N GLY A 11 -1.29 5.57 21.32
CA GLY A 11 -2.09 6.76 21.64
C GLY A 11 -3.18 6.50 22.68
N PHE A 12 -3.76 5.30 22.68
CA PHE A 12 -4.71 4.89 23.72
C PHE A 12 -3.99 4.64 25.04
N GLU A 13 -2.86 3.95 25.03
CA GLU A 13 -2.01 3.76 26.23
C GLU A 13 -1.60 5.10 26.86
N ALA A 14 -1.12 6.06 26.03
CA ALA A 14 -0.76 7.39 26.51
C ALA A 14 -1.95 8.15 27.10
N LEU A 15 -3.13 8.06 26.48
CA LEU A 15 -4.36 8.63 27.03
C LEU A 15 -4.71 8.02 28.38
N VAL A 16 -4.67 6.69 28.50
CA VAL A 16 -4.95 5.98 29.75
C VAL A 16 -3.96 6.39 30.83
N GLN A 17 -2.67 6.51 30.51
CA GLN A 17 -1.65 6.97 31.46
C GLN A 17 -1.95 8.38 31.97
N VAL A 18 -2.30 9.31 31.08
CA VAL A 18 -2.69 10.67 31.48
C VAL A 18 -3.91 10.66 32.40
N LEU A 19 -4.91 9.83 32.13
CA LEU A 19 -6.09 9.70 33.00
C LEU A 19 -5.75 9.11 34.37
N LEU A 20 -4.84 8.14 34.43
CA LEU A 20 -4.34 7.57 35.69
C LEU A 20 -3.54 8.59 36.49
N ASP A 21 -2.69 9.38 35.84
CA ASP A 21 -1.87 10.41 36.49
C ASP A 21 -2.76 11.53 37.07
N ILE A 22 -3.79 11.95 36.33
CA ILE A 22 -4.82 12.88 36.81
C ILE A 22 -5.53 12.28 38.02
N GLY A 23 -5.94 11.01 37.95
CA GLY A 23 -6.61 10.33 39.06
C GLY A 23 -5.74 10.22 40.30
N HIS A 24 -4.46 9.85 40.15
CA HIS A 24 -3.48 9.75 41.23
C HIS A 24 -3.21 11.10 41.90
N SER A 25 -3.15 12.18 41.11
CA SER A 25 -2.88 13.53 41.60
C SER A 25 -4.09 14.20 42.27
N SER A 26 -5.27 13.60 42.15
CA SER A 26 -6.52 14.23 42.59
C SER A 26 -6.96 13.69 43.94
N THR A 27 -7.25 14.61 44.86
CA THR A 27 -7.71 14.28 46.22
C THR A 27 -9.22 14.02 46.31
N HIS A 28 -9.95 14.26 45.22
CA HIS A 28 -11.41 14.16 45.12
C HIS A 28 -11.79 13.28 43.94
N GLN A 29 -12.97 12.67 44.00
CA GLN A 29 -13.51 11.87 42.91
C GLN A 29 -13.79 12.76 41.69
N ILE A 30 -13.10 12.50 40.58
CA ILE A 30 -13.34 13.21 39.31
C ILE A 30 -14.29 12.41 38.42
N LYS A 31 -15.27 13.10 37.83
CA LYS A 31 -16.14 12.49 36.83
C LYS A 31 -15.47 12.55 35.45
N ALA A 32 -15.49 11.43 34.73
CA ALA A 32 -14.93 11.36 33.38
C ALA A 32 -15.58 12.34 32.39
N SER A 33 -16.86 12.67 32.58
CA SER A 33 -17.59 13.68 31.79
C SER A 33 -16.96 15.07 31.83
N ASP A 34 -16.26 15.37 32.93
CA ASP A 34 -15.71 16.69 33.18
C ASP A 34 -14.29 16.82 32.60
N ILE A 35 -13.64 15.68 32.32
CA ILE A 35 -12.30 15.59 31.74
C ILE A 35 -12.38 15.43 30.21
N LEU A 36 -13.27 14.56 29.74
CA LEU A 36 -13.34 14.20 28.32
C LEU A 36 -13.98 15.32 27.50
N SER A 37 -13.22 15.86 26.56
CA SER A 37 -13.73 16.86 25.62
C SER A 37 -14.71 16.24 24.63
N ASP A 38 -15.69 17.04 24.19
CA ASP A 38 -16.60 16.63 23.13
C ASP A 38 -15.88 16.50 21.77
N SER A 39 -16.52 15.78 20.85
CA SER A 39 -15.95 15.48 19.53
C SER A 39 -15.64 16.73 18.71
N THR A 40 -16.40 17.83 18.87
CA THR A 40 -16.16 19.10 18.18
C THR A 40 -14.89 19.76 18.68
N THR A 41 -14.69 19.78 20.00
CA THR A 41 -13.48 20.32 20.61
C THR A 41 -12.24 19.54 20.20
N ILE A 42 -12.31 18.20 20.20
CA ILE A 42 -11.23 17.34 19.71
C ILE A 42 -10.95 17.63 18.22
N SER A 43 -11.98 17.72 17.38
CA SER A 43 -11.83 18.02 15.95
C SER A 43 -11.11 19.35 15.71
N ARG A 44 -11.53 20.43 16.38
CA ARG A 44 -10.85 21.74 16.29
C ARG A 44 -9.40 21.65 16.76
N ARG A 45 -9.12 20.93 17.85
CA ARG A 45 -7.77 20.77 18.37
C ARG A 45 -6.87 20.02 17.39
N VAL A 46 -7.37 18.94 16.77
CA VAL A 46 -6.64 18.17 15.74
C VAL A 46 -6.31 19.07 14.54
N GLN A 47 -7.25 19.90 14.09
CA GLN A 47 -7.01 20.86 13.01
C GLN A 47 -5.93 21.89 13.36
N SER A 48 -5.96 22.44 14.59
CA SER A 48 -4.94 23.37 15.08
C SER A 48 -3.56 22.71 15.11
N VAL A 49 -3.46 21.50 15.68
CA VAL A 49 -2.20 20.75 15.75
C VAL A 49 -1.67 20.45 14.34
N ALA A 50 -2.54 19.99 13.43
CA ALA A 50 -2.15 19.74 12.05
C ALA A 50 -1.64 21.00 11.33
N HIS A 51 -2.25 22.16 11.60
CA HIS A 51 -1.78 23.43 11.06
C HIS A 51 -0.40 23.84 11.60
N ASP A 52 -0.16 23.63 12.89
CA ASP A 52 1.13 23.92 13.52
C ASP A 52 2.22 22.95 13.04
N GLU A 53 1.92 21.65 12.92
CA GLU A 53 2.83 20.66 12.33
C GLU A 53 3.12 20.96 10.86
N LYS A 54 2.12 21.44 10.09
CA LYS A 54 2.34 21.90 8.72
C LYS A 54 3.35 23.05 8.67
N LYS A 55 3.25 24.05 9.55
CA LYS A 55 4.21 25.16 9.63
C LYS A 55 5.62 24.67 9.94
N LYS A 56 5.76 23.76 10.92
CA LYS A 56 7.06 23.14 11.26
C LYS A 56 7.65 22.37 10.08
N LEU A 57 6.83 21.63 9.35
CA LEU A 57 7.26 20.91 8.16
C LEU A 57 7.71 21.86 7.05
N ILE A 58 6.99 22.96 6.80
CA ILE A 58 7.41 23.98 5.83
C ILE A 58 8.80 24.54 6.18
N ILE A 59 9.04 24.87 7.45
CA ILE A 59 10.34 25.36 7.91
C ILE A 59 11.42 24.29 7.70
N THR A 60 11.11 23.03 8.02
CA THR A 60 12.02 21.90 7.85
C THR A 60 12.40 21.71 6.37
N LEU A 61 11.41 21.71 5.48
CA LEU A 61 11.63 21.55 4.05
C LEU A 61 12.44 22.73 3.47
N LYS A 62 12.15 23.97 3.89
CA LYS A 62 12.92 25.15 3.48
C LYS A 62 14.38 25.10 3.93
N ASN A 63 14.65 24.57 5.12
CA ASN A 63 16.03 24.39 5.59
C ASN A 63 16.73 23.27 4.82
N ASP A 64 16.01 22.19 4.53
CA ASP A 64 16.57 21.02 3.87
C ASP A 64 16.77 21.24 2.36
N ILE A 65 16.04 22.15 1.70
CA ILE A 65 16.11 22.38 0.24
C ILE A 65 17.50 22.79 -0.26
N ASN A 66 18.29 23.48 0.56
CA ASN A 66 19.63 23.92 0.19
C ASN A 66 20.68 22.82 0.34
N ASP A 67 20.46 21.85 1.24
CA ASP A 67 21.41 20.77 1.54
C ASP A 67 21.12 19.50 0.73
N VAL A 68 19.87 19.35 0.28
CA VAL A 68 19.38 18.12 -0.35
C VAL A 68 19.39 18.27 -1.87
N LYS A 69 20.15 17.39 -2.52
CA LYS A 69 20.29 17.38 -3.98
C LYS A 69 19.08 16.86 -4.74
N LEU A 70 18.20 16.08 -4.10
CA LEU A 70 17.09 15.42 -4.78
C LEU A 70 15.95 15.12 -3.81
N PHE A 71 14.72 15.44 -4.23
CA PHE A 71 13.48 15.10 -3.55
C PHE A 71 12.67 14.11 -4.39
N GLY A 72 12.22 13.03 -3.78
CA GLY A 72 11.26 12.10 -4.37
C GLY A 72 9.85 12.47 -3.95
N ILE A 73 8.95 12.68 -4.92
CA ILE A 73 7.53 12.89 -4.64
C ILE A 73 6.75 11.66 -5.07
N THR A 74 6.08 10.99 -4.12
CA THR A 74 5.21 9.87 -4.45
C THR A 74 3.75 10.29 -4.44
N CYS A 75 3.01 9.95 -5.49
CA CYS A 75 1.57 10.21 -5.57
C CYS A 75 0.82 8.88 -5.74
N ASP A 76 -0.21 8.68 -4.91
CA ASP A 76 -1.03 7.47 -4.93
C ASP A 76 -2.52 7.80 -4.95
N TYR A 77 -3.25 7.18 -5.88
CA TYR A 77 -4.70 7.21 -5.93
C TYR A 77 -5.26 5.97 -5.26
N TRP A 78 -6.18 6.18 -4.32
CA TRP A 78 -6.92 5.07 -3.72
C TRP A 78 -8.40 5.40 -3.60
N LYS A 79 -9.22 4.35 -3.51
CA LYS A 79 -10.66 4.47 -3.35
C LYS A 79 -11.05 3.88 -2.00
N ASN A 80 -11.79 4.62 -1.20
CA ASN A 80 -12.33 4.10 0.04
C ASN A 80 -13.41 3.05 -0.29
N SER A 81 -13.26 1.83 0.22
CA SER A 81 -14.19 0.74 -0.05
C SER A 81 -15.59 0.96 0.50
N TYR A 82 -15.72 1.76 1.57
CA TYR A 82 -17.00 2.00 2.25
C TYR A 82 -17.72 3.20 1.65
N THR A 83 -17.04 4.33 1.49
CA THR A 83 -17.66 5.57 1.02
C THR A 83 -17.62 5.70 -0.51
N SER A 84 -16.84 4.86 -1.19
CA SER A 84 -16.56 4.96 -2.62
C SER A 84 -15.88 6.27 -3.07
N ASP A 85 -15.41 7.07 -2.12
CA ASP A 85 -14.68 8.30 -2.41
C ASP A 85 -13.29 7.99 -2.96
N ASN A 86 -12.85 8.83 -3.90
CA ASN A 86 -11.49 8.78 -4.42
C ASN A 86 -10.61 9.73 -3.63
N TYR A 87 -9.39 9.28 -3.32
CA TYR A 87 -8.39 10.06 -2.61
C TYR A 87 -7.10 10.12 -3.42
N LEU A 88 -6.43 11.26 -3.34
CA LEU A 88 -5.05 11.44 -3.79
C LEU A 88 -4.18 11.70 -2.56
N THR A 89 -3.14 10.90 -2.39
CA THR A 89 -2.12 11.08 -1.35
C THR A 89 -0.81 11.47 -1.99
N ILE A 90 -0.17 12.52 -1.45
CA ILE A 90 1.11 13.05 -1.93
C ILE A 90 2.09 13.01 -0.76
N ASN A 91 3.21 12.33 -0.94
CA ASN A 91 4.29 12.24 0.03
C ASN A 91 5.60 12.77 -0.57
N ILE A 92 6.48 13.27 0.30
CA ILE A 92 7.84 13.68 -0.03
C ILE A 92 8.84 12.79 0.69
N HIS A 93 9.93 12.44 0.00
CA HIS A 93 11.00 11.59 0.48
C HIS A 93 12.34 12.17 0.10
N TYR A 94 13.31 12.15 1.00
CA TYR A 94 14.68 12.59 0.70
C TYR A 94 15.68 12.06 1.72
N GLY A 95 16.95 11.99 1.33
CA GLY A 95 18.05 11.61 2.21
C GLY A 95 18.71 12.83 2.84
N LYS A 96 18.85 12.85 4.17
CA LYS A 96 19.64 13.85 4.90
C LYS A 96 20.29 13.20 6.13
N ASP A 97 21.54 13.53 6.40
CA ASP A 97 22.31 13.04 7.56
C ASP A 97 22.35 11.50 7.66
N GLY A 98 22.49 10.82 6.52
CA GLY A 98 22.51 9.35 6.46
C GLY A 98 21.17 8.66 6.75
N LYS A 99 20.07 9.42 6.83
CA LYS A 99 18.72 8.90 7.09
C LYS A 99 17.76 9.30 5.97
N ILE A 100 16.78 8.45 5.70
CA ILE A 100 15.65 8.81 4.85
C ILE A 100 14.62 9.55 5.69
N LYS A 101 14.28 10.76 5.26
CA LYS A 101 13.14 11.51 5.75
C LYS A 101 11.96 11.30 4.81
N ARG A 102 10.78 11.11 5.39
CA ARG A 102 9.51 10.94 4.68
C ARG A 102 8.40 11.72 5.38
N PHE A 103 7.59 12.41 4.60
CA PHE A 103 6.45 13.16 5.12
C PHE A 103 5.26 13.06 4.19
N MET A 104 4.07 12.88 4.76
CA MET A 104 2.82 13.02 4.02
C MET A 104 2.48 14.50 3.92
N LEU A 105 2.52 15.04 2.70
CA LEU A 105 2.19 16.45 2.47
C LEU A 105 0.68 16.65 2.54
N LYS A 106 -0.08 15.76 1.89
CA LYS A 106 -1.53 15.87 1.82
C LYS A 106 -2.17 14.55 1.40
N THR A 107 -3.24 14.18 2.09
CA THR A 107 -4.28 13.27 1.57
C THR A 107 -5.54 14.09 1.36
N MET A 108 -6.08 14.05 0.14
CA MET A 108 -7.27 14.84 -0.22
C MET A 108 -8.30 13.99 -0.94
N ILE A 109 -9.58 14.24 -0.64
CA ILE A 109 -10.69 13.73 -1.45
C ILE A 109 -10.56 14.39 -2.83
N PHE A 110 -10.54 13.55 -3.87
CA PHE A 110 -10.42 13.97 -5.25
C PHE A 110 -11.80 13.91 -5.92
N THR A 111 -12.56 15.01 -5.78
CA THR A 111 -13.93 15.13 -6.29
C THR A 111 -13.98 15.50 -7.77
N ALA A 112 -12.92 16.10 -8.32
CA ALA A 112 -12.83 16.45 -9.72
C ALA A 112 -12.67 15.21 -10.61
N SER A 113 -12.96 15.36 -11.91
CA SER A 113 -12.60 14.36 -12.90
C SER A 113 -11.11 14.07 -12.84
N LYS A 114 -10.73 12.79 -12.79
CA LYS A 114 -9.34 12.32 -12.72
C LYS A 114 -8.59 12.53 -14.06
N THR A 115 -8.58 13.73 -14.60
CA THR A 115 -7.78 14.06 -15.79
C THR A 115 -6.34 14.35 -15.40
N GLY A 116 -5.41 14.28 -16.36
CA GLY A 116 -4.02 14.66 -16.14
C GLY A 116 -3.88 16.11 -15.65
N GLU A 117 -4.63 17.03 -16.24
CA GLU A 117 -4.63 18.45 -15.87
C GLU A 117 -5.10 18.70 -14.42
N ASN A 118 -6.25 18.12 -14.03
CA ASN A 118 -6.76 18.28 -12.66
C ASN A 118 -5.81 17.64 -11.64
N THR A 119 -5.22 16.50 -11.99
CA THR A 119 -4.25 15.78 -11.15
C THR A 119 -2.99 16.63 -10.96
N TRP A 120 -2.43 17.18 -12.04
CA TRP A 120 -1.28 18.07 -11.98
C TRP A 120 -1.57 19.31 -11.14
N LYS A 121 -2.71 19.96 -11.35
CA LYS A 121 -3.13 21.12 -10.57
C LYS A 121 -3.20 20.82 -9.07
N ALA A 122 -3.72 19.65 -8.69
CA ALA A 122 -3.77 19.23 -7.29
C ALA A 122 -2.37 18.98 -6.69
N ILE A 123 -1.47 18.36 -7.48
CA ILE A 123 -0.07 18.12 -7.09
C ILE A 123 0.66 19.46 -6.93
N TYR A 124 0.61 20.32 -7.95
CA TYR A 124 1.24 21.62 -7.97
C TYR A 124 0.80 22.49 -6.79
N ASN A 125 -0.51 22.67 -6.59
CA ASN A 125 -1.04 23.47 -5.49
C ASN A 125 -0.65 22.92 -4.12
N THR A 126 -0.49 21.59 -4.01
CA THR A 126 -0.02 20.97 -2.77
C THR A 126 1.43 21.35 -2.52
N LEU A 127 2.32 21.14 -3.50
CA LEU A 127 3.75 21.48 -3.42
C LEU A 127 3.95 22.98 -3.12
N GLU A 128 3.25 23.85 -3.83
CA GLU A 128 3.30 25.30 -3.64
C GLU A 128 2.89 25.69 -2.20
N SER A 129 1.89 25.02 -1.63
CA SER A 129 1.48 25.26 -0.24
C SER A 129 2.54 24.85 0.81
N PHE A 130 3.59 24.14 0.38
CA PHE A 130 4.77 23.82 1.18
C PHE A 130 6.02 24.64 0.77
N GLY A 131 5.89 25.56 -0.19
CA GLY A 131 7.00 26.35 -0.72
C GLY A 131 7.94 25.55 -1.63
N LEU A 132 7.43 24.49 -2.26
CA LEU A 132 8.16 23.67 -3.22
C LEU A 132 7.67 23.99 -4.63
N HIS A 133 8.60 24.23 -5.55
CA HIS A 133 8.30 24.45 -6.96
C HIS A 133 8.97 23.37 -7.81
N PRO A 134 8.21 22.68 -8.70
CA PRO A 134 8.75 21.63 -9.58
C PRO A 134 9.95 22.10 -10.41
N ASN A 135 9.98 23.37 -10.82
CA ASN A 135 11.06 23.94 -11.64
C ASN A 135 12.34 24.29 -10.86
N ASP A 136 12.22 24.58 -9.56
CA ASP A 136 13.33 25.10 -8.75
C ASP A 136 14.00 24.04 -7.89
N SER A 137 13.34 22.89 -7.77
CA SER A 137 13.73 21.82 -6.85
C SER A 137 14.07 20.61 -7.70
N HIS A 138 15.20 19.96 -7.43
CA HIS A 138 15.55 18.68 -8.03
C HIS A 138 14.53 17.60 -7.60
N ILE A 139 13.31 17.66 -8.14
CA ILE A 139 12.20 16.79 -7.81
C ILE A 139 12.11 15.70 -8.87
N ILE A 140 11.99 14.47 -8.41
CA ILE A 140 11.58 13.35 -9.23
C ILE A 140 10.27 12.82 -8.69
N PHE A 141 9.27 12.76 -9.57
CA PHE A 141 8.00 12.17 -9.24
C PHE A 141 8.05 10.66 -9.43
N ILE A 142 7.44 9.93 -8.51
CA ILE A 142 7.26 8.50 -8.63
C ILE A 142 5.80 8.14 -8.40
N THR A 143 5.20 7.48 -9.38
CA THR A 143 3.80 7.07 -9.29
C THR A 143 3.62 5.66 -9.81
N ASP A 144 2.44 5.09 -9.56
CA ASP A 144 2.00 3.92 -10.33
C ASP A 144 1.86 4.26 -11.83
N ASN A 145 1.51 3.25 -12.63
CA ASN A 145 1.32 3.42 -14.07
C ASN A 145 -0.11 3.86 -14.41
N ALA A 146 -0.84 4.49 -13.48
CA ALA A 146 -2.17 4.99 -13.76
C ALA A 146 -2.11 6.08 -14.84
N SER A 147 -2.90 5.93 -15.90
CA SER A 147 -2.91 6.82 -17.07
C SER A 147 -3.05 8.30 -16.70
N ASN A 148 -3.81 8.61 -15.66
CA ASN A 148 -4.07 9.97 -15.19
C ASN A 148 -2.82 10.60 -14.55
N LEU A 149 -2.05 9.83 -13.77
CA LEU A 149 -0.80 10.29 -13.16
C LEU A 149 0.31 10.42 -14.21
N ILE A 150 0.38 9.45 -15.13
CA ILE A 150 1.30 9.50 -16.29
C ILE A 150 1.02 10.73 -17.15
N SER A 151 -0.25 11.02 -17.42
CA SER A 151 -0.65 12.20 -18.19
C SER A 151 -0.33 13.51 -17.47
N ALA A 152 -0.55 13.57 -16.14
CA ALA A 152 -0.26 14.73 -15.32
C ALA A 152 1.24 15.09 -15.26
N LEU A 153 2.11 14.08 -15.27
CA LEU A 153 3.55 14.23 -15.02
C LEU A 153 4.39 14.12 -16.30
N LYS A 154 3.76 14.19 -17.48
CA LYS A 154 4.42 13.99 -18.77
C LYS A 154 5.58 14.96 -19.04
N SER A 155 5.49 16.17 -18.51
CA SER A 155 6.51 17.23 -18.67
C SER A 155 7.54 17.26 -17.55
N GLU A 156 7.39 16.40 -16.53
CA GLU A 156 8.21 16.39 -15.33
C GLU A 156 9.19 15.21 -15.32
N ALA A 157 10.22 15.29 -14.48
CA ALA A 157 11.07 14.13 -14.22
C ALA A 157 10.26 13.06 -13.48
N HIS A 158 9.84 12.02 -14.20
CA HIS A 158 8.92 11.00 -13.70
C HIS A 158 9.48 9.59 -13.82
N ILE A 159 9.30 8.82 -12.76
CA ILE A 159 9.67 7.42 -12.66
C ILE A 159 8.41 6.59 -12.37
N ARG A 160 8.27 5.47 -13.06
CA ARG A 160 7.16 4.52 -12.82
C ARG A 160 7.49 3.57 -11.68
N CYS A 161 6.48 3.22 -10.90
CA CYS A 161 6.60 2.25 -9.81
C CYS A 161 6.93 0.87 -10.36
N ILE A 162 8.12 0.37 -10.02
CA ILE A 162 8.59 -0.96 -10.44
C ILE A 162 7.68 -2.09 -9.95
N CYS A 163 7.15 -1.99 -8.73
CA CYS A 163 6.23 -2.99 -8.18
C CYS A 163 4.98 -3.10 -9.07
N HIS A 164 4.47 -1.97 -9.55
CA HIS A 164 3.35 -1.96 -10.47
C HIS A 164 3.75 -2.52 -11.86
N CYS A 165 4.93 -2.18 -12.37
CA CYS A 165 5.43 -2.76 -13.63
C CYS A 165 5.61 -4.28 -13.55
N ILE A 166 6.13 -4.80 -12.44
CA ILE A 166 6.27 -6.25 -12.19
C ILE A 166 4.90 -6.90 -12.17
N ASN A 167 3.94 -6.30 -11.45
CA ASN A 167 2.57 -6.80 -11.41
C ASN A 167 1.93 -6.86 -12.80
N LEU A 168 2.05 -5.79 -13.59
CA LEU A 168 1.54 -5.78 -14.97
C LEU A 168 2.19 -6.85 -15.83
N ALA A 169 3.51 -7.05 -15.71
CA ALA A 169 4.22 -8.09 -16.44
C ALA A 169 3.75 -9.51 -16.05
N ILE A 170 3.53 -9.76 -14.76
CA ILE A 170 3.01 -11.04 -14.25
C ILE A 170 1.59 -11.26 -14.76
N GLN A 171 0.70 -10.27 -14.62
CA GLN A 171 -0.68 -10.36 -15.11
C GLN A 171 -0.72 -10.64 -16.61
N HIS A 172 0.06 -9.89 -17.40
CA HIS A 172 0.18 -10.11 -18.83
C HIS A 172 0.70 -11.52 -19.16
N THR A 173 1.71 -12.02 -18.42
CA THR A 173 2.26 -13.36 -18.64
C THR A 173 1.22 -14.45 -18.34
N ILE A 174 0.46 -14.28 -17.26
CA ILE A 174 -0.63 -15.20 -16.88
C ILE A 174 -1.72 -15.19 -17.95
N GLU A 175 -2.19 -14.02 -18.38
CA GLU A 175 -3.25 -13.87 -19.38
C GLU A 175 -2.89 -14.51 -20.72
N ASN A 176 -1.63 -14.42 -21.14
CA ASN A 176 -1.15 -15.00 -22.40
C ASN A 176 -0.75 -16.48 -22.30
N CYS A 177 -0.70 -17.06 -21.10
CA CYS A 177 -0.41 -18.48 -20.91
C CYS A 177 -1.69 -19.23 -20.54
N THR A 178 -2.32 -19.88 -21.51
CA THR A 178 -3.62 -20.54 -21.35
C THR A 178 -3.67 -21.49 -20.15
N ILE A 179 -2.63 -22.30 -19.94
CA ILE A 179 -2.54 -23.28 -18.85
C ILE A 179 -2.52 -22.58 -17.49
N ILE A 180 -1.70 -21.53 -17.34
CA ILE A 180 -1.59 -20.78 -16.08
C ILE A 180 -2.84 -19.95 -15.84
N ASN A 181 -3.41 -19.34 -16.88
CA ASN A 181 -4.67 -18.60 -16.77
C ASN A 181 -5.79 -19.52 -16.26
N LEU A 182 -5.92 -20.73 -16.84
CA LEU A 182 -6.92 -21.71 -16.41
C LEU A 182 -6.73 -22.09 -14.94
N LEU A 183 -5.49 -22.38 -14.52
CA LEU A 183 -5.17 -22.63 -13.11
C LEU A 183 -5.59 -21.48 -12.19
N VAL A 184 -5.33 -20.23 -12.59
CA VAL A 184 -5.70 -19.03 -11.81
C VAL A 184 -7.22 -18.88 -11.72
N GLN A 185 -7.95 -19.06 -12.81
CA GLN A 185 -9.42 -18.94 -12.80
C GLN A 185 -10.05 -20.04 -11.94
N SER A 186 -9.64 -21.29 -12.09
CA SER A 186 -10.16 -22.39 -11.25
C SER A 186 -9.79 -22.20 -9.78
N SER A 187 -8.62 -21.64 -9.48
CA SER A 187 -8.26 -21.24 -8.11
C SER A 187 -9.23 -20.19 -7.53
N ARG A 188 -9.64 -19.19 -8.32
CA ARG A 188 -10.62 -18.18 -7.89
C ARG A 188 -12.00 -18.79 -7.63
N GLU A 189 -12.44 -19.69 -8.52
CA GLU A 189 -13.71 -20.40 -8.38
C GLU A 189 -13.74 -21.25 -7.12
N LEU A 190 -12.67 -22.01 -6.86
CA LEU A 190 -12.49 -22.79 -5.63
C LEU A 190 -12.60 -21.89 -4.39
N VAL A 191 -11.84 -20.80 -4.34
CA VAL A 191 -11.84 -19.88 -3.19
C VAL A 191 -13.21 -19.24 -2.99
N THR A 192 -13.89 -18.88 -4.08
CA THR A 192 -15.25 -18.33 -4.04
C THR A 192 -16.24 -19.34 -3.48
N HIS A 193 -16.16 -20.60 -3.91
CA HIS A 193 -16.99 -21.68 -3.39
C HIS A 193 -16.78 -21.90 -1.90
N PHE A 194 -15.52 -22.02 -1.45
CA PHE A 194 -15.18 -22.18 -0.04
C PHE A 194 -15.65 -21.01 0.84
N LYS A 195 -15.59 -19.78 0.31
CA LYS A 195 -16.12 -18.58 0.97
C LYS A 195 -17.64 -18.62 1.09
N ARG A 196 -18.33 -18.92 -0.02
CA ARG A 196 -19.79 -18.95 -0.11
C ARG A 196 -20.41 -20.05 0.77
N CYS A 197 -19.75 -21.20 0.84
CA CYS A 197 -20.21 -22.34 1.64
C CYS A 197 -19.65 -22.34 3.07
N GLU A 198 -18.95 -21.27 3.48
CA GLU A 198 -18.33 -21.13 4.80
C GLU A 198 -17.34 -22.24 5.19
N LEU A 199 -16.85 -23.00 4.20
CA LEU A 199 -15.92 -24.12 4.38
C LEU A 199 -14.53 -23.67 4.84
N GLN A 200 -14.21 -22.40 4.61
CA GLN A 200 -12.98 -21.76 5.08
C GLN A 200 -12.78 -21.81 6.61
N ASN A 201 -13.86 -21.97 7.40
CA ASN A 201 -13.80 -22.06 8.86
C ASN A 201 -13.23 -23.42 9.33
N ILE A 202 -13.28 -24.43 8.46
CA ILE A 202 -12.78 -25.78 8.70
C ILE A 202 -11.27 -25.85 8.38
N LEU A 203 -10.79 -24.94 7.53
CA LEU A 203 -9.40 -24.91 7.10
C LEU A 203 -8.50 -24.30 8.18
N PRO A 204 -7.28 -24.83 8.39
CA PRO A 204 -6.32 -24.27 9.33
C PRO A 204 -5.87 -22.86 8.92
N ILE A 205 -5.82 -22.57 7.63
CA ILE A 205 -5.48 -21.25 7.09
C ILE A 205 -6.60 -20.80 6.17
N THR A 206 -7.09 -19.59 6.39
CA THR A 206 -8.15 -19.01 5.56
C THR A 206 -7.69 -18.81 4.12
N LEU A 207 -8.50 -19.26 3.18
CA LEU A 207 -8.26 -19.02 1.76
C LEU A 207 -8.36 -17.52 1.43
N LYS A 208 -7.36 -17.05 0.71
CA LYS A 208 -7.24 -15.66 0.29
C LYS A 208 -7.77 -15.52 -1.13
N HIS A 209 -8.65 -14.55 -1.36
CA HIS A 209 -9.04 -14.19 -2.72
C HIS A 209 -7.98 -13.26 -3.30
N ASP A 210 -7.69 -13.41 -4.59
CA ASP A 210 -6.82 -12.46 -5.27
C ASP A 210 -7.51 -11.09 -5.43
N CYS A 211 -6.71 -10.05 -5.64
CA CYS A 211 -7.14 -8.68 -5.76
C CYS A 211 -6.26 -8.04 -6.84
N ILE A 212 -6.86 -7.75 -7.99
CA ILE A 212 -6.14 -7.32 -9.19
C ILE A 212 -5.26 -6.08 -8.93
N THR A 213 -5.67 -5.21 -8.02
CA THR A 213 -4.94 -4.00 -7.62
C THR A 213 -3.87 -4.23 -6.55
N ARG A 214 -3.85 -5.40 -5.89
CA ARG A 214 -2.84 -5.82 -4.91
C ARG A 214 -1.93 -6.88 -5.51
N TRP A 215 -0.70 -6.46 -5.76
CA TRP A 215 0.32 -7.14 -6.56
C TRP A 215 0.73 -8.56 -6.11
N ASN A 216 0.61 -8.91 -4.81
CA ASN A 216 0.91 -10.27 -4.30
C ASN A 216 -0.29 -11.22 -4.28
N SER A 217 -1.47 -10.75 -4.63
CA SER A 217 -2.70 -11.43 -4.28
C SER A 217 -2.90 -12.78 -5.00
N ILE A 218 -2.36 -12.92 -6.22
CA ILE A 218 -2.35 -14.20 -6.96
C ILE A 218 -1.48 -15.23 -6.22
N PHE A 219 -0.26 -14.83 -5.82
CA PHE A 219 0.60 -15.68 -5.00
C PHE A 219 -0.07 -16.05 -3.68
N GLU A 220 -0.64 -15.08 -2.97
CA GLU A 220 -1.30 -15.30 -1.68
C GLU A 220 -2.49 -16.27 -1.80
N MET A 221 -3.27 -16.16 -2.89
CA MET A 221 -4.36 -17.09 -3.20
C MET A 221 -3.81 -18.50 -3.43
N MET A 222 -2.90 -18.66 -4.39
CA MET A 222 -2.31 -19.95 -4.76
C MET A 222 -1.61 -20.63 -3.58
N ASN A 223 -0.84 -19.87 -2.80
CA ASN A 223 -0.15 -20.37 -1.63
C ASN A 223 -1.14 -20.78 -0.53
N SER A 224 -2.24 -20.05 -0.34
CA SER A 224 -3.28 -20.46 0.62
C SER A 224 -3.99 -21.75 0.21
N ILE A 225 -4.18 -22.00 -1.10
CA ILE A 225 -4.71 -23.27 -1.60
C ILE A 225 -3.69 -24.39 -1.37
N LEU A 226 -2.42 -24.16 -1.74
CA LEU A 226 -1.35 -25.14 -1.61
C LEU A 226 -1.15 -25.59 -0.16
N LEU A 227 -1.17 -24.67 0.80
CA LEU A 227 -1.02 -24.98 2.22
C LEU A 227 -2.19 -25.78 2.81
N ASN A 228 -3.35 -25.75 2.17
CA ASN A 228 -4.56 -26.46 2.57
C ASN A 228 -4.91 -27.62 1.63
N PHE A 229 -4.02 -27.98 0.68
CA PHE A 229 -4.39 -28.81 -0.47
C PHE A 229 -5.02 -30.16 -0.07
N THR A 230 -4.42 -30.86 0.88
CA THR A 230 -4.92 -32.15 1.40
C THR A 230 -6.28 -32.04 2.08
N GLN A 231 -6.52 -30.97 2.84
CA GLN A 231 -7.80 -30.74 3.51
C GLN A 231 -8.88 -30.35 2.50
N ILE A 232 -8.54 -29.51 1.52
CA ILE A 232 -9.43 -29.14 0.43
C ILE A 232 -9.86 -30.39 -0.34
N GLU A 233 -8.92 -31.26 -0.72
CA GLU A 233 -9.19 -32.51 -1.41
C GLU A 233 -10.11 -33.42 -0.60
N SER A 234 -9.85 -33.60 0.70
CA SER A 234 -10.73 -34.39 1.59
C SER A 234 -12.15 -33.82 1.64
N ILE A 235 -12.29 -32.50 1.87
CA ILE A 235 -13.59 -31.84 1.99
C ILE A 235 -14.39 -31.96 0.68
N LEU A 236 -13.74 -31.75 -0.46
CA LEU A 236 -14.40 -31.84 -1.75
C LEU A 236 -14.77 -33.28 -2.10
N ASN A 237 -13.95 -34.26 -1.75
CA ASN A 237 -14.29 -35.68 -1.92
C ASN A 237 -15.52 -36.08 -1.08
N ASP A 238 -15.56 -35.71 0.20
CA ASP A 238 -16.69 -35.98 1.09
C ASP A 238 -18.00 -35.37 0.56
N ARG A 239 -17.90 -34.21 -0.09
CA ARG A 239 -19.03 -33.48 -0.68
C ARG A 239 -19.35 -33.89 -2.12
N LYS A 240 -18.56 -34.76 -2.74
CA LYS A 240 -18.65 -35.12 -4.17
C LYS A 240 -18.51 -33.92 -5.12
N GLU A 241 -17.69 -32.96 -4.72
CA GLU A 241 -17.41 -31.69 -5.40
C GLU A 241 -15.95 -31.64 -5.94
N ILE A 242 -15.31 -32.79 -6.15
CA ILE A 242 -13.88 -32.88 -6.52
C ILE A 242 -13.54 -32.19 -7.84
N PHE A 243 -14.53 -31.98 -8.71
CA PHE A 243 -14.39 -31.28 -10.00
C PHE A 243 -13.82 -29.86 -9.87
N TYR A 244 -13.93 -29.22 -8.70
CA TYR A 244 -13.27 -27.93 -8.43
C TYR A 244 -11.73 -28.00 -8.46
N LEU A 245 -11.13 -29.20 -8.42
CA LEU A 245 -9.69 -29.43 -8.54
C LEU A 245 -9.23 -29.89 -9.93
N ASP A 246 -10.14 -30.11 -10.89
CA ASP A 246 -9.82 -30.70 -12.21
C ASP A 246 -8.69 -29.94 -12.95
N ASN A 247 -8.69 -28.62 -12.81
CA ASN A 247 -7.70 -27.73 -13.44
C ASN A 247 -6.63 -27.21 -12.45
N ILE A 248 -6.61 -27.72 -11.22
CA ILE A 248 -5.66 -27.32 -10.18
C ILE A 248 -4.64 -28.44 -9.97
N ASN A 249 -3.69 -28.54 -10.90
CA ASN A 249 -2.59 -29.48 -10.77
C ASN A 249 -1.63 -29.03 -9.65
N GLN A 250 -1.45 -29.87 -8.63
CA GLN A 250 -0.63 -29.55 -7.46
C GLN A 250 0.84 -29.26 -7.80
N THR A 251 1.43 -30.03 -8.72
CA THR A 251 2.82 -29.83 -9.15
C THR A 251 2.99 -28.47 -9.82
N LEU A 252 2.10 -28.12 -10.75
CA LEU A 252 2.11 -26.81 -11.40
C LEU A 252 1.88 -25.67 -10.38
N LEU A 253 0.96 -25.88 -9.43
CA LEU A 253 0.71 -24.91 -8.35
C LEU A 253 1.97 -24.66 -7.52
N ILE A 254 2.74 -25.71 -7.19
CA ILE A 254 4.02 -25.59 -6.48
C ILE A 254 5.02 -24.78 -7.29
N GLU A 255 5.22 -25.13 -8.57
CA GLU A 255 6.18 -24.44 -9.46
C GLU A 255 5.85 -22.94 -9.61
N ILE A 256 4.57 -22.61 -9.84
CA ILE A 256 4.12 -21.23 -9.96
C ILE A 256 4.28 -20.48 -8.64
N CYS A 257 3.93 -21.09 -7.50
CA CYS A 257 4.15 -20.49 -6.18
C CYS A 257 5.63 -20.19 -5.94
N GLN A 258 6.55 -21.09 -6.31
CA GLN A 258 8.00 -20.87 -6.19
C GLN A 258 8.44 -19.67 -7.03
N ILE A 259 8.01 -19.58 -8.29
CA ILE A 259 8.34 -18.45 -9.17
C ILE A 259 7.78 -17.14 -8.61
N LEU A 260 6.50 -17.11 -8.25
CA LEU A 260 5.83 -15.92 -7.75
C LEU A 260 6.37 -15.46 -6.39
N SER A 261 6.87 -16.38 -5.55
CA SER A 261 7.50 -16.03 -4.27
C SER A 261 8.71 -15.11 -4.43
N ILE A 262 9.49 -15.28 -5.51
CA ILE A 262 10.65 -14.43 -5.83
C ILE A 262 10.21 -13.00 -6.08
N PHE A 263 9.11 -12.82 -6.83
CA PHE A 263 8.54 -11.51 -7.11
C PHE A 263 7.89 -10.88 -5.86
N LYS A 264 7.26 -11.71 -5.02
CA LYS A 264 6.75 -11.27 -3.72
C LYS A 264 7.87 -10.70 -2.85
N THR A 265 8.90 -11.49 -2.56
CA THR A 265 10.03 -11.03 -1.75
C THR A 265 10.73 -9.82 -2.38
N GLY A 266 10.92 -9.86 -3.70
CA GLY A 266 11.52 -8.76 -4.45
C GLY A 266 10.74 -7.45 -4.27
N SER A 267 9.42 -7.46 -4.38
CA SER A 267 8.65 -6.22 -4.25
C SER A 267 8.32 -5.84 -2.80
N GLU A 268 8.44 -6.74 -1.82
CA GLU A 268 8.44 -6.39 -0.39
C GLU A 268 9.68 -5.56 -0.05
N LEU A 269 10.86 -6.02 -0.52
CA LEU A 269 12.11 -5.28 -0.40
C LEU A 269 12.04 -3.93 -1.11
N LEU A 270 11.45 -3.88 -2.31
CA LEU A 270 11.31 -2.63 -3.07
C LEU A 270 10.22 -1.70 -2.54
N SER A 271 9.33 -2.18 -1.66
CA SER A 271 8.29 -1.36 -1.03
C SER A 271 8.71 -0.84 0.34
N ALA A 272 9.92 -1.16 0.80
CA ALA A 272 10.47 -0.60 2.02
C ALA A 272 10.56 0.93 1.93
N ASP A 273 10.10 1.60 2.96
CA ASP A 273 9.99 3.06 3.04
C ASP A 273 10.83 3.65 4.17
N ASP A 274 11.54 2.80 4.91
CA ASP A 274 12.50 3.13 5.97
C ASP A 274 13.97 3.02 5.52
N SER A 275 14.21 2.48 4.33
CA SER A 275 15.53 2.17 3.80
C SER A 275 15.59 2.47 2.30
N PRO A 276 16.77 2.81 1.74
CA PRO A 276 16.85 3.14 0.32
C PRO A 276 16.54 1.90 -0.52
N ALA A 277 15.43 1.86 -1.24
CA ALA A 277 15.16 0.75 -2.16
C ALA A 277 15.58 1.04 -3.62
N LEU A 278 16.01 2.28 -3.93
CA LEU A 278 16.39 2.70 -5.29
C LEU A 278 17.49 1.81 -5.91
N HIS A 279 18.58 1.65 -5.18
CA HIS A 279 19.73 0.88 -5.65
C HIS A 279 19.41 -0.61 -5.91
N LEU A 280 18.34 -1.16 -5.32
CA LEU A 280 17.96 -2.57 -5.46
C LEU A 280 17.33 -2.91 -6.81
N VAL A 281 16.87 -1.95 -7.62
CA VAL A 281 16.33 -2.27 -8.95
C VAL A 281 17.41 -2.63 -9.95
N GLY A 282 18.57 -1.97 -9.90
CA GLY A 282 19.71 -2.39 -10.69
C GLY A 282 20.12 -3.83 -10.36
N ALA A 283 20.22 -4.16 -9.07
CA ALA A 283 20.59 -5.50 -8.59
C ALA A 283 19.52 -6.57 -8.91
N SER A 284 18.24 -6.24 -8.79
CA SER A 284 17.14 -7.17 -9.11
C SER A 284 16.95 -7.36 -10.62
N THR A 285 17.32 -6.36 -11.45
CA THR A 285 17.38 -6.51 -12.91
C THR A 285 18.63 -7.30 -13.33
N PHE A 286 19.75 -7.18 -12.61
CA PHE A 286 20.97 -7.95 -12.87
C PHE A 286 20.86 -9.43 -12.46
N ARG A 287 20.12 -9.77 -11.40
CA ARG A 287 19.75 -11.17 -11.14
C ARG A 287 18.90 -11.79 -12.25
N ARG A 288 18.30 -10.99 -13.14
CA ARG A 288 17.57 -11.47 -14.32
C ARG A 288 18.46 -11.78 -15.52
N THR A 289 19.71 -11.28 -15.60
CA THR A 289 20.55 -11.40 -16.82
C THR A 289 21.00 -12.82 -17.21
N THR A 290 20.65 -13.86 -16.45
CA THR A 290 20.71 -15.25 -16.94
C THR A 290 19.60 -15.56 -17.98
N LEU A 291 18.60 -14.68 -18.13
CA LEU A 291 17.60 -14.68 -19.20
C LEU A 291 17.61 -13.29 -19.88
N ARG A 292 17.81 -13.28 -21.20
CA ARG A 292 18.34 -12.14 -21.98
C ARG A 292 17.60 -10.79 -21.83
N ARG A 293 18.44 -9.74 -21.69
CA ARG A 293 18.30 -8.31 -22.08
C ARG A 293 16.92 -7.67 -21.91
N VAL A 294 16.71 -7.02 -20.77
CA VAL A 294 15.89 -5.80 -20.71
C VAL A 294 16.55 -4.79 -19.75
N HIS A 295 16.87 -3.60 -20.26
CA HIS A 295 17.38 -2.49 -19.46
C HIS A 295 16.20 -1.74 -18.84
N PHE A 296 16.10 -1.74 -17.52
CA PHE A 296 15.15 -0.90 -16.77
C PHE A 296 15.83 -0.31 -15.53
N VAL A 297 15.63 0.98 -15.31
CA VAL A 297 16.05 1.74 -14.12
C VAL A 297 14.83 2.54 -13.64
N ALA A 298 14.24 2.25 -12.46
CA ALA A 298 13.06 2.95 -11.91
C ALA A 298 12.60 2.43 -10.52
N ILE A 299 12.09 3.28 -9.58
CA ILE A 299 11.78 2.97 -8.14
C ILE A 299 10.69 3.83 -7.47
N ILE A 300 9.86 3.13 -6.65
CA ILE A 300 8.94 3.37 -5.49
C ILE A 300 7.69 4.29 -5.58
N SER A 301 6.50 3.68 -5.53
CA SER A 301 5.28 4.29 -4.93
C SER A 301 4.98 3.59 -3.58
N SER A 302 4.69 4.38 -2.54
CA SER A 302 4.42 3.93 -1.16
C SER A 302 3.07 3.22 -1.01
N HIS A 303 3.01 2.13 -0.23
CA HIS A 303 1.75 1.53 0.21
C HIS A 303 1.07 2.34 1.32
N GLY A 304 -0.17 2.76 1.08
CA GLY A 304 -1.11 3.11 2.13
C GLY A 304 -1.65 1.86 2.81
N HIS A 305 -1.01 1.42 3.90
CA HIS A 305 -1.72 0.64 4.92
C HIS A 305 -2.53 1.60 5.79
N PHE A 306 -3.65 2.09 5.25
CA PHE A 306 -4.71 2.66 6.06
C PHE A 306 -5.59 1.51 6.53
N VAL A 307 -5.25 0.98 7.71
CA VAL A 307 -6.23 0.27 8.54
C VAL A 307 -7.13 1.37 9.11
N ALA A 308 -8.37 1.41 8.62
CA ALA A 308 -9.46 2.08 9.32
C ALA A 308 -9.93 1.21 10.49
#